data_AF-A0A1S1MWZ7-F1
#
_entry.id   AF-A0A1S1MWZ7-F1
#
_cell.length_a   1.000
_cell.length_b   1.000
_cell.length_c   1.000
_cell.angle_alpha   90.00
_cell.angle_beta   90.00
_cell.angle_gamma   90.00
#
_symmetry.space_group_name_H-M   'P 1'
#
loop_
_entity.id
_entity.type
_entity.pdbx_description
1 polymer ?
#
loop_
_entity_poly.entity_id
_entity_poly.type
_entity_poly.pdbx_seq_one_letter_code
_entity_poly.pdbx_strand_id
1 'polypeptide(L)'
;MYIFAKVFESNGFQVLIRKFNGNEQESEPPKVSIILYCACGTEVDIGATFNGPEETAMLRAEHYFEKFDQDAVDRITSYMDPSWPAELLMLHLEQPLDSTLQEGEKA
;
A
#
# COMPACT_ATOMS: atom_id res chain seq x y z
N MET A 1 -3.85 -19.58 3.40
CA MET A 1 -3.37 -18.18 3.48
C MET A 1 -2.27 -17.95 2.45
N TYR A 2 -2.57 -17.25 1.34
CA TYR A 2 -1.56 -16.86 0.36
C TYR A 2 -1.14 -15.42 0.64
N ILE A 3 0.13 -15.23 1.01
CA ILE A 3 0.74 -13.90 1.08
C ILE A 3 1.49 -13.70 -0.22
N PHE A 4 1.04 -12.75 -1.03
CA PHE A 4 1.82 -12.28 -2.17
C PHE A 4 2.50 -10.97 -1.79
N ALA A 5 3.78 -10.88 -2.11
CA ALA A 5 4.62 -9.74 -1.79
C ALA A 5 5.37 -9.28 -3.05
N LYS A 6 5.42 -7.97 -3.25
CA LYS A 6 6.35 -7.32 -4.19
C LYS A 6 7.29 -6.44 -3.36
N VAL A 7 8.58 -6.54 -3.62
CA VAL A 7 9.61 -5.73 -2.93
C VAL A 7 10.19 -4.77 -3.95
N PHE A 8 10.30 -3.51 -3.54
CA PHE A 8 10.87 -2.43 -4.32
C PHE A 8 11.89 -1.66 -3.47
N GLU A 9 12.77 -0.96 -4.14
CA GLU A 9 13.66 0.02 -3.53
C GLU A 9 13.39 1.38 -4.18
N SER A 10 13.14 2.41 -3.38
CA SER A 10 12.96 3.76 -3.90
C SER A 10 13.33 4.79 -2.84
N ASN A 11 14.02 5.85 -3.27
CA ASN A 11 14.36 7.00 -2.44
C ASN A 11 14.99 6.62 -1.08
N GLY A 12 15.81 5.57 -1.06
CA GLY A 12 16.46 5.05 0.15
C GLY A 12 15.57 4.20 1.07
N PHE A 13 14.30 3.99 0.72
CA PHE A 13 13.41 3.05 1.40
C PHE A 13 13.42 1.68 0.73
N GLN A 14 13.35 0.63 1.55
CA GLN A 14 12.83 -0.65 1.09
C GLN A 14 11.30 -0.62 1.26
N VAL A 15 10.59 -0.88 0.17
CA VAL A 15 9.13 -0.84 0.13
C VAL A 15 8.60 -2.23 -0.14
N LEU A 16 7.82 -2.75 0.79
CA LEU A 16 7.16 -4.05 0.69
C LEU A 16 5.67 -3.83 0.44
N ILE A 17 5.19 -4.20 -0.74
CA ILE A 17 3.77 -4.26 -1.04
C ILE A 17 3.30 -5.67 -0.72
N ARG A 18 2.37 -5.82 0.22
CA ARG A 18 1.84 -7.11 0.67
C ARG A 18 0.34 -7.14 0.48
N LYS A 19 -0.17 -8.23 -0.10
CA LYS A 19 -1.60 -8.54 -0.14
C LYS A 19 -1.92 -9.66 0.83
N PHE A 20 -2.98 -9.48 1.61
CA PHE A 20 -3.59 -10.47 2.47
C PHE A 20 -5.00 -10.79 1.94
N ASN A 21 -5.25 -12.06 1.65
CA ASN A 21 -6.52 -12.50 1.07
C ASN A 21 -7.58 -12.90 2.12
N GLY A 22 -7.46 -12.42 3.36
CA GLY A 22 -8.30 -12.89 4.46
C GLY A 22 -7.85 -14.26 4.99
N ASN A 23 -8.32 -14.63 6.17
CA ASN A 23 -8.13 -15.94 6.75
C ASN A 23 -9.45 -16.71 6.65
N GLU A 24 -9.45 -17.98 6.23
CA GLU A 24 -10.70 -18.77 6.17
C GLU A 24 -11.36 -18.97 7.56
N GLN A 25 -10.60 -18.75 8.64
CA GLN A 25 -11.06 -18.91 10.03
C GLN A 25 -11.35 -17.60 10.77
N GLU A 26 -10.80 -16.48 10.31
CA GLU A 26 -10.99 -15.16 10.91
C GLU A 26 -11.43 -14.24 9.80
N SER A 27 -12.65 -13.73 9.92
CA SER A 27 -13.39 -12.84 9.00
C SER A 27 -12.69 -11.49 8.79
N GLU A 28 -11.37 -11.49 8.65
CA GLU A 28 -10.60 -10.31 8.32
C GLU A 28 -10.74 -10.01 6.83
N PRO A 29 -11.26 -8.82 6.48
CA PRO A 29 -11.36 -8.41 5.10
C PRO A 29 -9.98 -8.42 4.40
N PRO A 30 -9.93 -8.69 3.09
CA PRO A 30 -8.70 -8.59 2.31
C PRO A 30 -8.03 -7.22 2.49
N LYS A 31 -6.70 -7.20 2.60
CA LYS A 31 -5.90 -5.98 2.80
C LYS A 31 -4.76 -5.92 1.81
N VAL A 32 -4.47 -4.74 1.26
CA VAL A 32 -3.20 -4.45 0.59
C VAL A 32 -2.45 -3.43 1.43
N SER A 33 -1.26 -3.80 1.88
CA SER A 33 -0.34 -3.01 2.70
C SER A 33 0.84 -2.53 1.88
N ILE A 34 1.23 -1.28 2.09
CA ILE A 34 2.47 -0.67 1.64
C ILE A 34 3.30 -0.49 2.91
N ILE A 35 4.35 -1.27 3.05
CA ILE A 35 5.20 -1.28 4.23
C ILE A 35 6.50 -0.60 3.86
N LEU A 36 6.76 0.56 4.48
CA LEU A 36 8.01 1.30 4.34
C LEU A 36 8.94 0.96 5.49
N TYR A 37 10.15 0.52 5.15
CA TYR A 37 11.22 0.29 6.11
C TYR A 37 12.08 1.54 6.22
N CYS A 38 12.00 2.22 7.36
CA CYS A 38 12.79 3.41 7.64
C CYS A 38 14.20 3.03 8.10
N ALA A 39 15.19 3.88 7.85
CA ALA A 39 16.58 3.63 8.27
C ALA A 39 16.76 3.50 9.80
N CYS A 40 15.82 4.06 10.58
CA CYS A 40 15.76 3.93 12.03
C CYS A 40 15.25 2.56 12.53
N GLY A 41 14.88 1.66 11.61
CA GLY A 41 14.34 0.34 11.93
C GLY A 41 12.83 0.32 12.19
N THR A 42 12.14 1.46 12.04
CA THR A 42 10.69 1.54 12.16
C THR A 42 10.01 1.12 10.86
N GLU A 43 9.01 0.25 10.99
CA GLU A 43 8.11 -0.11 9.91
C GLU A 43 6.87 0.81 9.92
N VAL A 44 6.52 1.34 8.75
CA VAL A 44 5.29 2.10 8.54
C VAL A 44 4.40 1.30 7.59
N ASP A 45 3.28 0.75 8.10
CA ASP A 45 2.27 0.04 7.31
C ASP A 45 1.11 0.98 7.02
N ILE A 46 1.02 1.40 5.76
CA ILE A 46 -0.14 2.11 5.22
C ILE A 46 -0.81 1.21 4.20
N GLY A 47 -2.07 0.87 4.47
CA GLY A 47 -2.78 -0.09 3.64
C GLY A 47 -4.26 0.19 3.54
N ALA A 48 -4.86 -0.36 2.49
CA ALA A 48 -6.28 -0.32 2.27
C ALA A 48 -6.90 -1.68 2.63
N THR A 49 -7.97 -1.62 3.40
CA THR A 49 -8.81 -2.78 3.72
C THR A 49 -10.04 -2.77 2.81
N PHE A 50 -10.28 -3.89 2.15
CA PHE A 50 -11.36 -4.05 1.18
C PHE A 50 -12.54 -4.75 1.84
N ASN A 51 -13.55 -3.95 2.22
CA ASN A 51 -14.79 -4.47 2.79
C ASN A 51 -15.80 -4.83 1.69
N GLY A 52 -16.66 -5.82 1.97
CA GLY A 52 -17.73 -6.25 1.07
C GLY A 52 -17.83 -7.76 0.97
N PRO A 53 -18.65 -8.29 0.03
CA PRO A 53 -18.68 -9.73 -0.25
C PRO A 53 -17.27 -10.24 -0.55
N GLU A 54 -16.87 -11.34 0.09
CA GLU A 54 -15.50 -11.88 0.08
C GLU A 54 -14.90 -11.94 -1.33
N GLU A 55 -15.60 -12.57 -2.28
CA GLU A 55 -15.15 -12.70 -3.66
C GLU A 55 -14.90 -11.33 -4.33
N THR A 56 -15.77 -10.35 -4.09
CA THR A 56 -15.62 -9.00 -4.64
C THR A 56 -14.48 -8.24 -3.99
N ALA A 57 -14.34 -8.37 -2.67
CA ALA A 57 -13.27 -7.74 -1.90
C ALA A 57 -11.90 -8.30 -2.31
N MET A 58 -11.80 -9.62 -2.50
CA MET A 58 -10.59 -10.28 -2.96
C MET A 58 -10.18 -9.83 -4.37
N LEU A 59 -11.12 -9.78 -5.32
CA LEU A 59 -10.85 -9.32 -6.68
C LEU A 59 -10.38 -7.87 -6.71
N ARG A 60 -10.96 -7.00 -5.86
CA ARG A 60 -10.50 -5.60 -5.73
C ARG A 60 -9.11 -5.50 -5.13
N ALA A 61 -8.81 -6.30 -4.10
CA ALA A 61 -7.48 -6.36 -3.50
C ALA A 61 -6.43 -6.87 -4.49
N GLU A 62 -6.76 -7.88 -5.30
CA GLU A 62 -5.91 -8.39 -6.38
C GLU A 62 -5.62 -7.29 -7.42
N HIS A 63 -6.66 -6.68 -7.97
CA HIS A 63 -6.53 -5.64 -8.98
C HIS A 63 -5.71 -4.44 -8.46
N TYR A 64 -5.88 -4.08 -7.20
CA TYR A 64 -5.10 -3.01 -6.58
C TYR A 64 -3.63 -3.42 -6.39
N PHE A 65 -3.36 -4.65 -5.96
CA PHE A 65 -2.01 -5.20 -5.80
C PHE A 65 -1.25 -5.33 -7.12
N GLU A 66 -1.92 -5.76 -8.19
CA GLU A 66 -1.31 -5.92 -9.52
C GLU A 66 -0.81 -4.58 -10.08
N LYS A 67 -1.52 -3.48 -9.81
CA LYS A 67 -1.16 -2.12 -10.23
C LYS A 67 0.09 -1.55 -9.57
N PHE A 68 0.58 -2.14 -8.48
CA PHE A 68 1.85 -1.71 -7.91
C PHE A 68 3.01 -2.18 -8.77
N ASP A 69 3.72 -1.21 -9.33
CA ASP A 69 4.99 -1.33 -10.02
C ASP A 69 6.00 -0.33 -9.43
N GLN A 70 7.20 -0.28 -10.00
CA GLN A 70 8.26 0.62 -9.55
C GLN A 70 7.80 2.09 -9.64
N ASP A 71 7.16 2.49 -10.74
CA ASP A 71 6.71 3.87 -10.94
C ASP A 71 5.67 4.30 -9.88
N ALA A 72 4.77 3.40 -9.49
CA ALA A 72 3.82 3.66 -8.40
C ALA A 72 4.54 3.87 -7.06
N VAL A 73 5.55 3.04 -6.75
CA VAL A 73 6.35 3.17 -5.53
C VAL A 73 7.18 4.45 -5.53
N ASP A 74 7.79 4.80 -6.65
CA ASP A 74 8.58 6.02 -6.81
C ASP A 74 7.71 7.25 -6.56
N ARG A 75 6.47 7.29 -7.08
CA ARG A 75 5.52 8.38 -6.83
C ARG A 75 5.09 8.50 -5.38
N ILE A 76 4.92 7.38 -4.68
CA ILE A 76 4.58 7.39 -3.24
C ILE A 76 5.75 7.96 -2.45
N THR A 77 6.96 7.53 -2.76
CA THR A 77 8.16 7.84 -1.98
C THR A 77 8.86 9.13 -2.42
N SER A 78 8.49 9.74 -3.55
CA SER A 78 9.20 10.89 -4.14
C SER A 78 9.24 12.14 -3.25
N TYR A 79 8.27 12.27 -2.35
CA TYR A 79 8.16 13.41 -1.43
C TYR A 79 8.58 13.07 0.00
N MET A 80 9.05 11.85 0.24
CA MET A 80 9.47 11.38 1.56
C MET A 80 10.98 11.52 1.71
N ASP A 81 11.43 11.61 2.95
CA ASP A 81 12.85 11.49 3.29
C ASP A 81 13.04 10.27 4.19
N PRO A 82 13.97 9.35 3.87
CA PRO A 82 14.23 8.15 4.69
C PRO A 82 14.75 8.44 6.10
N SER A 83 15.17 9.68 6.37
CA SER A 83 15.52 10.16 7.71
C SER A 83 14.32 10.64 8.53
N TRP A 84 13.13 10.78 7.93
CA TRP A 84 11.95 11.21 8.66
C TRP A 84 11.51 10.16 9.69
N PRO A 85 11.05 10.59 10.88
CA PRO A 85 10.40 9.70 11.83
C PRO A 85 9.05 9.21 11.26
N ALA A 86 8.61 8.06 11.75
CA ALA A 86 7.39 7.40 11.27
C ALA A 86 6.15 8.29 11.37
N GLU A 87 6.04 9.12 12.40
CA GLU A 87 4.92 10.05 12.59
C GLU A 87 4.83 11.08 11.47
N LEU A 88 5.98 11.58 10.98
CA LEU A 88 6.01 12.52 9.86
C LEU A 88 5.69 11.82 8.54
N LEU A 89 6.13 10.57 8.35
CA LEU A 89 5.78 9.77 7.18
C LEU A 89 4.26 9.50 7.13
N MET A 90 3.67 9.11 8.27
CA MET A 90 2.22 8.90 8.39
C MET A 90 1.44 10.17 8.04
N LEU A 91 1.86 11.34 8.53
CA LEU A 91 1.21 12.62 8.19
C LEU A 91 1.23 12.93 6.68
N HIS A 92 2.29 12.57 5.97
CA HIS A 92 2.38 12.78 4.52
C HIS A 92 1.60 11.73 3.71
N LEU A 93 1.36 10.55 4.29
CA LEU A 93 0.61 9.46 3.69
C LEU A 93 -0.90 9.53 3.95
N GLU A 94 -1.30 10.20 5.03
CA GLU A 94 -2.70 10.52 5.35
C GLU A 94 -3.24 11.73 4.59
N GLN A 95 -2.35 12.54 3.99
CA GLN A 95 -2.81 13.46 2.95
C GLN A 95 -3.34 12.60 1.81
N PRO A 96 -4.58 12.83 1.32
CA PRO A 96 -5.06 12.13 0.15
C PRO A 96 -3.99 12.28 -0.94
N LEU A 97 -3.69 11.16 -1.63
CA LEU A 97 -2.97 11.15 -2.91
C LEU A 97 -3.81 11.95 -3.93
N ASP A 98 -3.95 13.25 -3.72
CA ASP A 98 -4.92 14.09 -4.37
C ASP A 98 -4.24 14.75 -5.57
N SER A 99 -4.50 14.18 -6.74
CA SER A 99 -5.28 14.82 -7.81
C SER A 99 -5.05 14.19 -9.20
N THR A 100 -4.11 13.26 -9.36
CA THR A 100 -3.81 12.64 -10.67
C THR A 100 -4.53 11.33 -10.97
N LEU A 101 -5.23 10.74 -10.00
CA LEU A 101 -5.99 9.48 -10.19
C LEU A 101 -7.50 9.69 -10.35
N GLN A 102 -8.00 10.93 -10.37
CA GLN A 102 -9.43 11.24 -10.59
C GLN A 102 -9.81 11.40 -12.08
N GLU A 103 -8.85 11.47 -13.02
CA GLU A 103 -9.17 11.50 -14.46
C GLU A 103 -9.38 10.08 -15.02
N GLY A 104 -10.51 9.47 -14.66
CA GLY A 104 -10.93 8.18 -15.21
C GLY A 104 -12.43 7.92 -15.21
N GLU A 105 -13.24 8.80 -14.60
CA GLU A 105 -14.71 8.76 -14.68
C GLU A 105 -15.24 10.06 -15.27
N LYS A 106 -15.17 10.17 -16.60
CA LYS A 106 -16.23 10.86 -17.36
C LYS A 106 -16.60 9.97 -18.54
N ALA A 107 -17.69 9.24 -18.34
CA ALA A 107 -18.57 8.80 -19.41
C ALA A 107 -19.19 10.01 -20.14
#